data_AF-A0A971E559-F1
#
_entry.id   AF-A0A971E559-F1
#
_cell.length_a   1.000
_cell.length_b   1.000
_cell.length_c   1.000
_cell.angle_alpha   90.00
_cell.angle_beta   90.00
_cell.angle_gamma   90.00
#
_symmetry.space_group_name_H-M   'P 1'
#
loop_
_entity.id
_entity.type
_entity.pdbx_description
1 polymer ?
#
loop_
_entity_poly.entity_id
_entity_poly.type
_entity_poly.pdbx_seq_one_letter_code
_entity_poly.pdbx_strand_id
1 'polypeptide(L)'
;EAVLARRKSPFPKTYDPHYYALCKETLLEILSDKSSPLNSLVDSGFIRQILSREGRVFSQPWFGQLMTDAQLLAYLIQVDTWMRTYRISLC
;
A
#
# COMPACT_ATOMS: atom_id res chain seq x y z
N GLU A 1 20.69 26.83 14.44
CA GLU A 1 21.61 26.59 13.30
C GLU A 1 21.82 25.11 12.96
N ALA A 2 22.06 24.21 13.93
CA ALA A 2 22.34 22.79 13.66
C ALA A 2 21.29 22.02 12.81
N VAL A 3 20.02 22.44 12.83
CA VAL A 3 18.95 21.81 12.03
C VAL A 3 19.08 22.13 10.53
N LEU A 4 19.53 23.35 10.17
CA LEU A 4 19.70 23.78 8.78
C LEU A 4 20.84 23.04 8.08
N ALA A 5 21.89 22.69 8.83
CA ALA A 5 23.07 22.00 8.32
C ALA A 5 22.95 20.47 8.37
N ARG A 6 21.83 19.92 8.86
CA ARG A 6 21.62 18.47 8.90
C ARG A 6 21.59 17.93 7.47
N ARG A 7 22.60 17.14 7.08
CA ARG A 7 22.53 16.34 5.85
C ARG A 7 21.25 15.49 5.92
N LYS A 8 20.36 15.69 4.94
CA LYS A 8 19.26 14.76 4.72
C LYS A 8 19.88 13.47 4.19
N SER A 9 20.36 12.62 5.10
CA SER A 9 20.73 11.27 4.68
C SER A 9 19.44 10.59 4.22
N PRO A 10 19.40 10.06 3.00
CA PRO A 10 18.39 9.09 2.66
C PRO A 10 18.80 7.85 3.46
N PHE A 11 18.37 7.76 4.72
CA PHE A 11 18.52 6.54 5.49
C PHE A 11 18.03 5.40 4.61
N PRO A 12 18.78 4.30 4.44
CA PRO A 12 18.46 3.30 3.45
C PRO A 12 17.02 2.86 3.69
N LYS A 13 16.15 3.08 2.70
CA LYS A 13 14.84 2.47 2.68
C LYS A 13 15.09 0.99 2.44
N THR A 14 15.26 0.24 3.51
CA THR A 14 15.39 -1.20 3.42
C THR A 14 14.05 -1.74 2.94
N TYR A 15 14.05 -2.27 1.73
CA TYR A 15 12.93 -3.03 1.21
C TYR A 15 13.01 -4.41 1.84
N ASP A 16 12.12 -4.67 2.81
CA ASP A 16 12.00 -6.00 3.40
C ASP A 16 11.06 -6.85 2.52
N PRO A 17 11.56 -7.92 1.87
CA PRO A 17 10.72 -8.80 1.05
C PRO A 17 9.61 -9.49 1.86
N HIS A 18 9.85 -9.78 3.14
CA HIS A 18 8.87 -10.40 4.02
C HIS A 18 7.72 -9.42 4.32
N TYR A 19 8.04 -8.15 4.57
CA TYR A 19 7.02 -7.11 4.74
C TYR A 19 6.14 -6.96 3.50
N TYR A 20 6.74 -6.97 2.30
CA TYR A 20 5.97 -6.94 1.06
C TYR A 20 5.05 -8.15 0.91
N ALA A 21 5.54 -9.36 1.21
CA ALA A 21 4.74 -10.58 1.16
C ALA A 21 3.53 -10.50 2.09
N LEU A 22 3.73 -10.08 3.35
CA LEU A 22 2.65 -9.89 4.31
C LEU A 22 1.60 -8.88 3.84
N CYS A 23 2.03 -7.72 3.32
CA CYS A 23 1.12 -6.72 2.77
C CYS A 23 0.34 -7.26 1.58
N LYS A 24 0.98 -8.05 0.71
CA LYS A 24 0.33 -8.67 -0.45
C LYS A 24 -0.73 -9.67 -0.01
N GLU A 25 -0.41 -10.56 0.93
CA GLU A 25 -1.35 -11.54 1.48
C GLU A 25 -2.54 -10.85 2.16
N THR A 26 -2.27 -9.90 3.06
CA THR A 26 -3.30 -9.15 3.78
C THR A 26 -4.24 -8.42 2.81
N LEU A 27 -3.69 -7.77 1.77
CA LEU A 27 -4.52 -7.08 0.80
C LEU A 27 -5.37 -8.06 -0.03
N LEU A 28 -4.84 -9.23 -0.39
CA LEU A 28 -5.61 -10.27 -1.09
C LEU A 28 -6.77 -10.79 -0.24
N GLU A 29 -6.58 -10.92 1.08
CA GLU A 29 -7.65 -11.28 2.02
C GLU A 29 -8.74 -10.20 2.06
N ILE A 30 -8.35 -8.93 2.23
CA ILE A 30 -9.27 -7.78 2.23
C ILE A 30 -10.08 -7.72 0.92
N LEU A 31 -9.44 -7.90 -0.23
CA LEU A 31 -10.12 -7.90 -1.52
C LEU A 31 -11.04 -9.11 -1.70
N SER A 32 -10.82 -10.20 -0.96
CA SER A 32 -11.64 -11.43 -1.05
C SER A 32 -12.86 -11.37 -0.16
N ASP A 33 -12.82 -10.55 0.89
CA ASP A 33 -13.99 -10.19 1.69
C ASP A 33 -14.92 -9.26 0.89
N LYS A 34 -16.06 -9.79 0.43
CA LYS A 34 -17.08 -9.02 -0.30
C LYS A 34 -17.69 -7.87 0.51
N SER A 35 -17.62 -7.94 1.84
CA SER A 35 -18.10 -6.88 2.73
C SER A 35 -17.07 -5.77 2.93
N SER A 36 -15.86 -5.93 2.39
CA SER A 36 -14.80 -4.96 2.50
C SER A 36 -15.19 -3.62 1.86
N PRO A 37 -15.19 -2.51 2.62
CA PRO A 37 -15.50 -1.20 2.07
C PRO A 37 -14.50 -0.77 0.99
N LEU A 38 -13.25 -1.23 1.08
CA LEU A 38 -12.22 -0.95 0.07
C LEU A 38 -12.65 -1.36 -1.34
N ASN A 39 -13.39 -2.47 -1.50
CA ASN A 39 -13.82 -2.97 -2.81
C ASN A 39 -14.75 -2.01 -3.56
N SER A 40 -15.37 -1.07 -2.87
CA SER A 40 -16.20 -0.03 -3.50
C SER A 40 -15.39 1.16 -4.04
N LEU A 41 -14.14 1.32 -3.59
CA LEU A 41 -13.26 2.42 -3.98
C LEU A 41 -12.27 2.05 -5.09
N VAL A 42 -11.99 0.76 -5.27
CA VAL A 42 -10.92 0.30 -6.14
C VAL A 42 -11.37 -0.81 -7.08
N ASP A 43 -10.74 -0.87 -8.26
CA ASP A 43 -10.88 -2.03 -9.14
C ASP A 43 -10.11 -3.23 -8.55
N SER A 44 -10.87 -4.09 -7.87
CA SER A 44 -10.34 -5.29 -7.22
C SER A 44 -9.73 -6.28 -8.23
N GLY A 45 -10.25 -6.33 -9.46
CA GLY A 45 -9.73 -7.20 -10.51
C GLY A 45 -8.37 -6.72 -11.00
N PHE A 46 -8.25 -5.42 -11.24
CA PHE A 46 -6.99 -4.79 -11.61
C PHE A 46 -5.92 -4.96 -10.54
N ILE A 47 -6.25 -4.73 -9.26
CA ILE A 47 -5.28 -4.91 -8.16
C ILE A 47 -4.82 -6.37 -8.06
N ARG A 48 -5.74 -7.34 -8.19
CA ARG A 48 -5.36 -8.77 -8.19
C ARG A 48 -4.43 -9.13 -9.35
N GLN A 49 -4.69 -8.59 -10.54
CA GLN A 49 -3.84 -8.79 -11.72
C GLN A 49 -2.44 -8.17 -11.52
N ILE A 50 -2.38 -7.02 -10.86
CA ILE A 50 -1.15 -6.33 -10.49
C ILE A 50 -0.33 -7.16 -9.49
N LEU A 51 -0.98 -7.68 -8.46
CA LEU A 51 -0.35 -8.50 -7.43
C LEU A 51 0.10 -9.88 -7.92
N SER A 52 -0.53 -10.42 -8.96
CA SER A 52 -0.15 -11.73 -9.51
C SER A 52 1.13 -11.69 -10.38
N ARG A 53 1.57 -10.50 -10.80
CA ARG A 53 2.83 -10.35 -11.55
C ARG A 53 4.03 -10.48 -10.60
N GLU A 54 5.06 -11.19 -11.05
CA GLU A 54 6.35 -11.24 -10.37
C GLU A 54 7.23 -10.07 -10.79
N GLY A 55 7.91 -9.43 -9.82
CA GLY A 55 8.80 -8.28 -10.04
C GLY A 55 8.19 -6.95 -9.62
N ARG A 56 8.81 -5.84 -10.05
CA ARG A 56 8.26 -4.49 -9.79
C ARG A 56 6.93 -4.36 -10.51
N VAL A 57 5.90 -4.16 -9.72
CA VAL A 57 4.53 -4.07 -10.19
C VAL A 57 4.28 -2.70 -10.83
N PHE A 58 4.90 -1.66 -10.28
CA PHE A 58 4.80 -0.30 -10.80
C PHE A 58 6.12 0.15 -11.41
N SER A 59 6.07 0.60 -12.66
CA SER A 59 7.23 1.21 -13.35
C SER A 59 7.63 2.55 -12.73
N GLN A 60 6.66 3.25 -12.13
CA GLN A 60 6.84 4.51 -11.43
C GLN A 60 6.26 4.42 -10.01
N PRO A 61 6.98 4.92 -8.99
CA PRO A 61 6.45 4.98 -7.63
C PRO A 61 5.13 5.77 -7.53
N TRP A 62 4.22 5.24 -6.73
CA TRP A 62 2.85 5.75 -6.51
C TRP A 62 2.83 7.20 -6.01
N PHE A 63 3.74 7.55 -5.10
CA PHE A 63 3.85 8.91 -4.57
C PHE A 63 5.29 9.41 -4.63
N GLY A 64 5.53 10.27 -5.61
CA GLY A 64 6.84 10.86 -5.88
C GLY A 64 7.93 9.80 -5.96
N GLN A 65 9.15 10.09 -5.51
CA GLN A 65 10.24 9.11 -5.46
C GLN A 65 10.15 8.14 -4.26
N LEU A 66 9.09 8.25 -3.44
CA LEU A 66 9.12 7.76 -2.06
C LEU A 66 8.21 6.55 -1.79
N MET A 67 7.04 6.45 -2.42
CA MET A 67 6.12 5.33 -2.22
C MET A 67 6.22 4.33 -3.36
N THR A 68 6.79 3.19 -3.06
CA THR A 68 6.94 2.01 -3.91
C THR A 68 5.87 0.97 -3.60
N ASP A 69 5.92 -0.17 -4.26
CA ASP A 69 4.91 -1.23 -4.25
C ASP A 69 4.42 -1.57 -2.83
N ALA A 70 5.31 -1.92 -1.90
CA ALA A 70 4.94 -2.30 -0.52
C ALA A 70 4.18 -1.18 0.24
N GLN A 71 4.55 0.08 0.01
CA GLN A 71 3.94 1.23 0.68
C GLN A 71 2.55 1.53 0.12
N LEU A 72 2.33 1.31 -1.17
CA LEU A 72 1.00 1.40 -1.76
C LEU A 72 0.08 0.31 -1.18
N LEU A 73 0.56 -0.93 -1.08
CA LEU A 73 -0.24 -2.02 -0.49
C LEU A 73 -0.60 -1.70 0.97
N ALA A 74 0.38 -1.26 1.76
CA ALA A 74 0.15 -0.85 3.14
C ALA A 74 -0.85 0.31 3.25
N TYR A 75 -0.80 1.29 2.33
CA TYR A 75 -1.75 2.39 2.30
C TYR A 75 -3.18 1.90 2.05
N LEU A 76 -3.39 0.99 1.10
CA LEU A 76 -4.72 0.43 0.81
C LEU A 76 -5.27 -0.34 2.02
N ILE A 77 -4.42 -1.12 2.70
CA ILE A 77 -4.77 -1.80 3.95
C ILE A 77 -5.17 -0.80 5.03
N GLN A 78 -4.42 0.31 5.16
CA GLN A 78 -4.72 1.36 6.13
C GLN A 78 -6.05 2.05 5.84
N VAL A 79 -6.36 2.33 4.56
CA VAL A 79 -7.64 2.90 4.16
C VAL A 79 -8.79 1.97 4.52
N ASP A 80 -8.70 0.68 4.20
CA ASP A 80 -9.72 -0.31 4.58
C ASP A 80 -9.92 -0.36 6.10
N THR A 81 -8.81 -0.47 6.84
CA THR A 81 -8.83 -0.52 8.30
C THR A 81 -9.46 0.73 8.90
N TRP A 82 -9.11 1.91 8.38
CA TRP A 82 -9.68 3.19 8.79
C TRP A 82 -11.19 3.23 8.54
N MET A 83 -11.65 2.83 7.36
CA MET A 83 -13.07 2.79 7.02
C MET A 83 -13.86 1.87 7.94
N ARG A 84 -13.32 0.68 8.24
CA ARG A 84 -13.93 -0.25 9.19
C ARG A 84 -13.96 0.29 10.62
N THR A 85 -12.85 0.89 11.06
CA THR A 85 -12.71 1.44 12.43
C THR A 85 -13.71 2.54 12.69
N TYR A 86 -13.88 3.45 11.73
CA TYR A 86 -14.78 4.59 11.86
C TYR A 86 -16.17 4.36 11.24
N ARG A 87 -16.46 3.13 10.78
CA ARG A 87 -17.73 2.72 10.15
C ARG A 87 -18.16 3.67 9.03
N ILE A 88 -17.21 4.03 8.18
CA ILE A 88 -17.45 4.95 7.07
C ILE A 88 -18.32 4.25 6.04
N SER A 89 -19.46 4.87 5.74
CA SER A 89 -20.36 4.46 4.67
C SER A 89 -20.15 5.39 3.48
N LEU A 90 -19.83 4.80 2.32
CA LEU A 90 -19.83 5.51 1.06
C LEU A 90 -21.26 5.40 0.52
N CYS A 91 -22.02 6.48 0.69
CA CYS A 91 -23.41 6.57 0.26
C CYS A 91 -23.54 6.56 -1.26
#